data_AF-A0A8H8J779-F1
#
_entry.id   AF-A0A8H8J779-F1
#
_cell.length_a   1.000
_cell.length_b   1.000
_cell.length_c   1.000
_cell.angle_alpha   90.00
_cell.angle_beta   90.00
_cell.angle_gamma   90.00
#
_symmetry.space_group_name_H-M   'P 1'
#
loop_
_entity.id
_entity.type
_entity.pdbx_description
1 polymer ?
#
loop_
_entity_poly.entity_id
_entity_poly.type
_entity_poly.pdbx_seq_one_letter_code
_entity_poly.pdbx_strand_id
1 'polypeptide(L)'
;MNPKAPIPVLDCVPADLETMDYLDAYIYDTSMMHNALIRGFNSVVTQAAKIQPCEVSAFATYVAAFCETLRRHCEGILIVNQRNQSIANPGTVGENEIIFPRLVTHVALDGSDNVAVLQKLERVEEWVREAVETPQKTDPMELKAAMEVLAPVFALNMHDQVKQMSPALLRPFTSGPELRALVDDDIVWIGQNSHMEYLLPFLFLHHDRTTNAYWPGLPAEAKAAVPALVGMHSESWTYAPFSVNDIL
;
A
#
# COMPACT_ATOMS: atom_id res chain seq x y z
N MET A 1 25.90 -5.59 9.91
CA MET A 1 25.65 -5.82 8.47
C MET A 1 25.57 -4.46 7.79
N ASN A 2 25.96 -4.34 6.53
CA ASN A 2 25.73 -3.10 5.77
C ASN A 2 24.21 -2.91 5.62
N PRO A 3 23.68 -1.66 5.66
CA PRO A 3 22.28 -1.43 5.31
C PRO A 3 22.03 -1.91 3.87
N LYS A 4 20.99 -2.71 3.68
CA LYS A 4 20.50 -3.03 2.32
C LYS A 4 20.11 -1.72 1.64
N ALA A 5 20.36 -1.60 0.34
CA ALA A 5 19.90 -0.45 -0.43
C ALA A 5 18.36 -0.32 -0.34
N PRO A 6 17.80 0.91 -0.40
CA PRO A 6 16.36 1.10 -0.52
C PRO A 6 15.79 0.31 -1.70
N ILE A 7 14.57 -0.19 -1.55
CA ILE A 7 13.83 -0.82 -2.66
C ILE A 7 13.62 0.26 -3.74
N PRO A 8 13.99 0.01 -5.00
CA PRO A 8 13.79 0.97 -6.08
C PRO A 8 12.30 1.22 -6.32
N VAL A 9 12.01 2.41 -6.82
CA VAL A 9 10.66 2.83 -7.21
C VAL A 9 10.40 2.46 -8.66
N LEU A 10 9.14 2.22 -8.99
CA LEU A 10 8.65 1.87 -10.32
C LEU A 10 8.54 3.12 -11.21
N ASP A 11 8.62 2.93 -12.52
CA ASP A 11 8.40 4.00 -13.50
C ASP A 11 6.93 4.49 -13.47
N CYS A 12 6.74 5.80 -13.59
CA CYS A 12 5.43 6.44 -13.67
C CYS A 12 5.36 7.40 -14.86
N VAL A 13 4.16 7.89 -15.18
CA VAL A 13 3.93 8.88 -16.24
C VAL A 13 3.37 10.18 -15.65
N PRO A 14 3.85 11.37 -16.06
CA PRO A 14 3.30 12.66 -15.61
C PRO A 14 2.06 13.05 -16.44
N ALA A 15 1.05 12.17 -16.46
CA ALA A 15 -0.18 12.34 -17.24
C ALA A 15 -1.43 12.18 -16.38
N ASP A 16 -2.54 12.77 -16.85
CA ASP A 16 -3.85 12.59 -16.25
C ASP A 16 -4.44 11.25 -16.69
N LEU A 17 -4.47 10.28 -15.77
CA LEU A 17 -4.94 8.92 -16.04
C LEU A 17 -6.43 8.86 -16.41
N GLU A 18 -7.24 9.82 -15.99
CA GLU A 18 -8.67 9.89 -16.35
C GLU A 18 -8.87 10.16 -17.86
N THR A 19 -7.85 10.68 -18.55
CA THR A 19 -7.88 11.00 -19.99
C THR A 19 -7.34 9.88 -20.89
N MET A 20 -6.84 8.79 -20.30
CA MET A 20 -6.22 7.67 -21.02
C MET A 20 -7.21 6.52 -21.24
N ASP A 21 -6.92 5.63 -22.20
CA ASP A 21 -7.57 4.30 -22.21
C ASP A 21 -7.14 3.57 -20.93
N TYR A 22 -8.10 3.10 -20.14
CA TYR A 22 -7.77 2.61 -18.80
C TYR A 22 -6.96 1.28 -18.81
N LEU A 23 -6.92 0.52 -19.91
CA LEU A 23 -5.96 -0.59 -20.04
C LEU A 23 -4.52 -0.06 -20.03
N ASP A 24 -4.28 1.07 -20.69
CA ASP A 24 -2.98 1.73 -20.78
C ASP A 24 -2.67 2.59 -19.53
N ALA A 25 -3.71 3.04 -18.80
CA ALA A 25 -3.57 3.79 -17.55
C ALA A 25 -3.29 2.91 -16.33
N TYR A 26 -3.92 1.73 -16.23
CA TYR A 26 -3.94 0.89 -15.04
C TYR A 26 -2.55 0.51 -14.53
N ILE A 27 -1.62 0.16 -15.43
CA ILE A 27 -0.22 -0.13 -15.06
C ILE A 27 0.45 1.03 -14.31
N TYR A 28 0.14 2.29 -14.66
CA TYR A 28 0.67 3.47 -13.98
C TYR A 28 -0.04 3.75 -12.65
N ASP A 29 -1.34 3.50 -12.58
CA ASP A 29 -2.16 3.63 -11.36
C ASP A 29 -1.63 2.70 -10.25
N THR A 30 -1.49 1.40 -10.57
CA THR A 30 -0.85 0.41 -9.72
C THR A 30 0.58 0.80 -9.38
N SER A 31 1.38 1.26 -10.36
CA SER A 31 2.76 1.67 -10.11
C SER A 31 2.88 2.82 -9.11
N MET A 32 1.92 3.77 -9.11
CA MET A 32 1.89 4.88 -8.15
C MET A 32 1.48 4.42 -6.75
N MET A 33 0.49 3.53 -6.63
CA MET A 33 0.12 2.92 -5.34
C MET A 33 1.29 2.11 -4.74
N HIS A 34 1.93 1.26 -5.55
CA HIS A 34 3.12 0.50 -5.14
C HIS A 34 4.28 1.42 -4.78
N ASN A 35 4.42 2.56 -5.47
CA ASN A 35 5.43 3.56 -5.20
C ASN A 35 5.24 4.29 -3.85
N ALA A 36 4.00 4.50 -3.42
CA ALA A 36 3.69 5.00 -2.08
C ALA A 36 4.07 3.94 -1.01
N LEU A 37 3.66 2.68 -1.22
CA LEU A 37 4.02 1.56 -0.34
C LEU A 37 5.54 1.34 -0.22
N ILE A 38 6.27 1.37 -1.34
CA ILE A 38 7.74 1.23 -1.39
C ILE A 38 8.42 2.36 -0.61
N ARG A 39 7.94 3.59 -0.76
CA ARG A 39 8.46 4.74 0.01
C ARG A 39 8.15 4.60 1.51
N GLY A 40 6.95 4.13 1.87
CA GLY A 40 6.57 3.83 3.24
C GLY A 40 7.53 2.81 3.88
N PHE A 41 7.70 1.67 3.21
CA PHE A 41 8.64 0.60 3.58
C PHE A 41 10.07 1.14 3.77
N ASN A 42 10.59 1.87 2.77
CA ASN A 42 11.95 2.41 2.78
C ASN A 42 12.16 3.41 3.93
N SER A 43 11.16 4.23 4.26
CA SER A 43 11.22 5.12 5.40
C SER A 43 11.24 4.34 6.72
N VAL A 44 10.33 3.37 6.92
CA VAL A 44 10.32 2.54 8.14
C VAL A 44 11.69 1.89 8.39
N VAL A 45 12.31 1.29 7.36
CA VAL A 45 13.66 0.69 7.47
C VAL A 45 14.73 1.73 7.80
N THR A 46 14.61 2.94 7.24
CA THR A 46 15.57 4.04 7.43
C THR A 46 15.48 4.68 8.82
N GLN A 47 14.28 4.75 9.40
CA GLN A 47 14.02 5.40 10.68
C GLN A 47 14.12 4.45 11.88
N ALA A 48 13.78 3.16 11.72
CA ALA A 48 13.84 2.18 12.81
C ALA A 48 15.21 2.08 13.50
N ALA A 49 16.31 2.36 12.79
CA ALA A 49 17.67 2.38 13.36
C ALA A 49 18.04 3.69 14.11
N LYS A 50 17.15 4.69 14.16
CA LYS A 50 17.44 6.07 14.61
C LYS A 50 16.48 6.59 15.68
N ILE A 51 15.27 6.05 15.76
CA ILE A 51 14.24 6.53 16.68
C ILE A 51 14.70 6.50 18.14
N GLN A 52 14.39 7.56 18.86
CA GLN A 52 14.65 7.70 20.29
C GLN A 52 13.51 7.09 21.12
N PRO A 53 13.73 6.71 22.39
CA PRO A 53 12.69 6.13 23.24
C PRO A 53 11.42 6.98 23.41
N CYS A 54 11.52 8.31 23.28
CA CYS A 54 10.36 9.22 23.31
C CYS A 54 9.59 9.28 21.98
N GLU A 55 10.18 8.83 20.88
CA GLU A 55 9.60 8.84 19.54
C GLU A 55 8.85 7.54 19.19
N VAL A 56 9.08 6.46 19.95
CA VAL A 56 8.57 5.10 19.68
C VAL A 56 7.06 5.09 19.45
N SER A 57 6.28 5.82 20.23
CA SER A 57 4.81 5.83 20.10
C SER A 57 4.34 6.49 18.80
N ALA A 58 4.88 7.67 18.46
CA ALA A 58 4.56 8.36 17.21
C ALA A 58 5.00 7.55 15.98
N PHE A 59 6.17 6.91 16.07
CA PHE A 59 6.67 6.02 15.02
C PHE A 59 5.85 4.73 14.90
N ALA A 60 5.38 4.16 16.01
CA ALA A 60 4.50 2.99 15.98
C ALA A 60 3.18 3.28 15.28
N THR A 61 2.57 4.45 15.50
CA THR A 61 1.38 4.89 14.73
C THR A 61 1.68 5.09 13.25
N TYR A 62 2.87 5.58 12.87
CA TYR A 62 3.29 5.65 11.46
C TYR A 62 3.47 4.26 10.84
N VAL A 63 4.11 3.32 11.55
CA VAL A 63 4.26 1.92 11.09
C VAL A 63 2.90 1.23 11.02
N ALA A 64 1.96 1.53 11.94
CA ALA A 64 0.59 1.05 11.89
C ALA A 64 -0.13 1.50 10.60
N ALA A 65 -0.04 2.77 10.24
CA ALA A 65 -0.61 3.30 9.00
C ALA A 65 -0.02 2.64 7.75
N PHE A 66 1.29 2.36 7.73
CA PHE A 66 1.93 1.58 6.67
C PHE A 66 1.41 0.13 6.62
N CYS A 67 1.36 -0.57 7.76
CA CYS A 67 0.87 -1.93 7.85
C CYS A 67 -0.58 -2.03 7.41
N GLU A 68 -1.45 -1.12 7.86
CA GLU A 68 -2.85 -1.09 7.45
C GLU A 68 -3.00 -0.84 5.95
N THR A 69 -2.31 0.16 5.39
CA THR A 69 -2.41 0.48 3.97
C THR A 69 -1.91 -0.68 3.10
N LEU A 70 -0.78 -1.30 3.46
CA LEU A 70 -0.26 -2.49 2.79
C LEU A 70 -1.22 -3.69 2.96
N ARG A 71 -1.78 -3.86 4.15
CA ARG A 71 -2.75 -4.91 4.44
C ARG A 71 -4.00 -4.73 3.60
N ARG A 72 -4.58 -3.54 3.50
CA ARG A 72 -5.81 -3.31 2.71
C ARG A 72 -5.60 -3.50 1.22
N HIS A 73 -4.46 -3.07 0.69
CA HIS A 73 -4.06 -3.41 -0.68
C HIS A 73 -3.90 -4.94 -0.86
N CYS A 74 -3.10 -5.62 -0.02
CA CYS A 74 -2.88 -7.06 -0.16
C CYS A 74 -4.08 -7.96 0.22
N GLU A 75 -4.97 -7.54 1.13
CA GLU A 75 -6.24 -8.21 1.49
C GLU A 75 -7.33 -7.94 0.47
N GLY A 76 -7.27 -6.77 -0.18
CA GLY A 76 -7.91 -6.59 -1.46
C GLY A 76 -7.52 -7.77 -2.31
N ILE A 77 -6.22 -7.97 -2.54
CA ILE A 77 -5.65 -9.06 -3.34
C ILE A 77 -5.58 -10.44 -2.58
N LEU A 78 -6.58 -10.76 -1.72
CA LEU A 78 -6.87 -11.84 -0.71
C LEU A 78 -7.57 -13.22 -0.94
N ILE A 79 -7.64 -13.93 -2.09
CA ILE A 79 -8.26 -15.31 -2.17
C ILE A 79 -7.68 -16.28 -3.24
N VAL A 80 -7.38 -17.56 -2.88
CA VAL A 80 -7.95 -18.90 -3.33
C VAL A 80 -7.11 -20.10 -2.76
N ASN A 81 -7.57 -20.72 -1.66
CA ASN A 81 -7.63 -22.19 -1.42
C ASN A 81 -7.86 -22.57 0.06
N GLN A 82 -9.06 -22.28 0.60
CA GLN A 82 -9.60 -23.04 1.75
C GLN A 82 -11.00 -23.59 1.45
N ARG A 83 -11.09 -24.49 0.46
CA ARG A 83 -12.18 -25.48 0.42
C ARG A 83 -12.01 -26.42 1.61
N ASN A 84 -12.57 -26.04 2.77
CA ASN A 84 -13.20 -26.91 3.80
C ASN A 84 -13.41 -26.27 5.19
N GLN A 85 -13.10 -24.98 5.43
CA GLN A 85 -13.44 -24.35 6.71
C GLN A 85 -14.69 -23.47 6.63
N SER A 86 -15.80 -24.11 7.00
CA SER A 86 -17.09 -23.49 7.29
C SER A 86 -17.03 -22.63 8.57
N ILE A 87 -16.56 -21.39 8.48
CA ILE A 87 -17.06 -20.27 9.29
C ILE A 87 -17.16 -19.05 8.38
N ALA A 88 -18.38 -18.69 7.97
CA ALA A 88 -18.61 -17.52 7.15
C ALA A 88 -18.58 -16.23 7.99
N ASN A 89 -17.56 -15.40 7.77
CA ASN A 89 -17.70 -13.95 7.89
C ASN A 89 -17.85 -13.41 6.46
N PRO A 90 -19.07 -13.05 6.00
CA PRO A 90 -19.34 -12.68 4.62
C PRO A 90 -18.99 -11.21 4.33
N GLY A 91 -17.76 -10.77 4.65
CA GLY A 91 -17.46 -9.32 4.82
C GLY A 91 -16.08 -8.78 4.40
N THR A 92 -15.22 -9.55 3.72
CA THR A 92 -13.89 -9.08 3.25
C THR A 92 -13.75 -9.33 1.76
N VAL A 93 -13.77 -8.27 0.93
CA VAL A 93 -14.15 -8.32 -0.49
C VAL A 93 -13.44 -7.22 -1.34
N GLY A 94 -12.12 -7.27 -1.55
CA GLY A 94 -11.42 -6.34 -2.47
C GLY A 94 -10.87 -7.02 -3.74
N GLU A 95 -9.74 -6.57 -4.29
CA GLU A 95 -9.13 -7.02 -5.56
C GLU A 95 -9.20 -8.55 -5.89
N ASN A 96 -9.22 -9.50 -4.96
CA ASN A 96 -9.34 -10.95 -5.20
C ASN A 96 -10.74 -11.53 -5.06
N GLU A 97 -11.75 -10.74 -4.70
CA GLU A 97 -13.14 -11.02 -5.07
C GLU A 97 -13.54 -10.22 -6.32
N ILE A 98 -12.90 -9.06 -6.54
CA ILE A 98 -13.30 -8.09 -7.57
C ILE A 98 -12.47 -8.22 -8.86
N ILE A 99 -11.16 -8.01 -8.83
CA ILE A 99 -10.30 -7.93 -10.01
C ILE A 99 -9.76 -9.32 -10.41
N PHE A 100 -9.00 -9.98 -9.54
CA PHE A 100 -8.22 -11.18 -9.89
C PHE A 100 -9.08 -12.39 -10.27
N PRO A 101 -10.27 -12.70 -9.71
CA PRO A 101 -11.10 -13.81 -10.20
C PRO A 101 -11.50 -13.66 -11.67
N ARG A 102 -11.52 -12.42 -12.18
CA ARG A 102 -11.82 -12.08 -13.57
C ARG A 102 -10.56 -12.08 -14.46
N LEU A 103 -9.36 -12.08 -13.87
CA LEU A 103 -8.06 -12.07 -14.57
C LEU A 103 -7.21 -13.35 -14.39
N VAL A 104 -7.40 -14.16 -13.34
CA VAL A 104 -6.53 -15.30 -12.96
C VAL A 104 -6.54 -16.45 -13.99
N THR A 105 -7.57 -16.53 -14.83
CA THR A 105 -7.62 -17.43 -15.99
C THR A 105 -6.72 -16.98 -17.15
N HIS A 106 -6.10 -15.81 -17.03
CA HIS A 106 -5.54 -15.03 -18.15
C HIS A 106 -4.17 -14.40 -17.84
N VAL A 107 -3.89 -14.03 -16.59
CA VAL A 107 -2.58 -13.55 -16.11
C VAL A 107 -2.04 -14.44 -15.00
N ALA A 108 -0.72 -14.47 -14.82
CA ALA A 108 -0.06 -15.26 -13.79
C ALA A 108 -0.10 -14.60 -12.40
N LEU A 109 -1.30 -14.18 -11.97
CA LEU A 109 -1.58 -13.58 -10.66
C LEU A 109 -2.61 -14.43 -9.92
N ASP A 110 -2.15 -15.27 -8.98
CA ASP A 110 -3.00 -16.14 -8.15
C ASP A 110 -3.14 -15.65 -6.69
N GLY A 111 -2.57 -14.48 -6.37
CA GLY A 111 -2.57 -13.90 -5.02
C GLY A 111 -1.59 -14.54 -4.03
N SER A 112 -0.84 -15.58 -4.42
CA SER A 112 0.09 -16.28 -3.50
C SER A 112 1.21 -15.38 -2.98
N ASP A 113 1.70 -14.44 -3.78
CA ASP A 113 2.69 -13.44 -3.34
C ASP A 113 2.13 -12.48 -2.26
N ASN A 114 0.85 -12.12 -2.32
CA ASN A 114 0.21 -11.34 -1.26
C ASN A 114 0.07 -12.15 0.03
N VAL A 115 -0.16 -13.47 -0.05
CA VAL A 115 -0.17 -14.34 1.15
C VAL A 115 1.20 -14.29 1.81
N ALA A 116 2.26 -14.41 1.00
CA ALA A 116 3.63 -14.34 1.49
C ALA A 116 3.95 -12.98 2.12
N VAL A 117 3.48 -11.87 1.54
CA VAL A 117 3.61 -10.52 2.11
C VAL A 117 2.88 -10.41 3.44
N LEU A 118 1.59 -10.76 3.52
CA LEU A 118 0.79 -10.66 4.75
C LEU A 118 1.38 -11.53 5.88
N GLN A 119 1.80 -12.75 5.58
CA GLN A 119 2.47 -13.64 6.56
C GLN A 119 3.79 -13.08 7.11
N LYS A 120 4.47 -12.18 6.38
CA LYS A 120 5.66 -11.48 6.90
C LYS A 120 5.30 -10.17 7.59
N LEU A 121 4.19 -9.54 7.19
CA LEU A 121 3.65 -8.33 7.80
C LEU A 121 3.18 -8.58 9.25
N GLU A 122 2.68 -9.78 9.56
CA GLU A 122 2.23 -10.17 10.91
C GLU A 122 3.24 -9.86 12.03
N ARG A 123 4.55 -10.05 11.81
CA ARG A 123 5.59 -9.71 12.82
C ARG A 123 5.84 -8.20 12.93
N VAL A 124 5.64 -7.44 11.85
CA VAL A 124 5.70 -5.97 11.87
C VAL A 124 4.53 -5.42 12.69
N GLU A 125 3.34 -5.99 12.49
CA GLU A 125 2.13 -5.63 13.26
C GLU A 125 2.22 -6.07 14.73
N GLU A 126 2.90 -7.18 15.02
CA GLU A 126 3.20 -7.60 16.39
C GLU A 126 4.09 -6.58 17.11
N TRP A 127 5.15 -6.12 16.45
CA TRP A 127 5.99 -5.03 16.96
C TRP A 127 5.19 -3.74 17.19
N VAL A 128 4.26 -3.39 16.28
CA VAL A 128 3.36 -2.23 16.46
C VAL A 128 2.50 -2.38 17.72
N ARG A 129 1.91 -3.57 17.97
CA ARG A 129 1.13 -3.84 19.19
C ARG A 129 2.01 -3.70 20.45
N GLU A 130 3.18 -4.32 20.46
CA GLU A 130 4.18 -4.21 21.54
C GLU A 130 4.59 -2.76 21.81
N ALA A 131 4.77 -1.95 20.76
CA ALA A 131 5.15 -0.54 20.81
C ALA A 131 4.03 0.38 21.33
N VAL A 132 2.76 0.05 21.05
CA VAL A 132 1.61 0.78 21.60
C VAL A 132 1.39 0.43 23.08
N GLU A 133 1.53 -0.86 23.44
CA GLU A 133 1.33 -1.31 24.83
C GLU A 133 2.49 -0.93 25.77
N THR A 134 3.73 -1.01 25.30
CA THR A 134 4.93 -0.86 26.14
C THR A 134 6.10 -0.13 25.46
N PRO A 135 5.91 1.11 24.95
CA PRO A 135 6.89 1.81 24.10
C PRO A 135 8.29 1.96 24.69
N GLN A 136 8.45 1.99 26.03
CA GLN A 136 9.76 2.10 26.68
C GLN A 136 10.55 0.78 26.75
N LYS A 137 9.94 -0.35 26.35
CA LYS A 137 10.55 -1.69 26.37
C LYS A 137 10.79 -2.25 24.97
N THR A 138 10.07 -1.74 23.98
CA THR A 138 10.14 -2.21 22.59
C THR A 138 11.50 -1.88 21.98
N ASP A 139 12.16 -2.87 21.37
CA ASP A 139 13.42 -2.67 20.66
C ASP A 139 13.15 -2.31 19.17
N PRO A 140 13.55 -1.13 18.68
CA PRO A 140 13.45 -0.77 17.27
C PRO A 140 14.24 -1.69 16.32
N MET A 141 15.25 -2.40 16.83
CA MET A 141 16.02 -3.37 16.03
C MET A 141 15.22 -4.62 15.67
N GLU A 142 14.20 -4.98 16.45
CA GLU A 142 13.28 -6.09 16.12
C GLU A 142 12.40 -5.75 14.93
N LEU A 143 11.85 -4.53 14.88
CA LEU A 143 11.16 -4.02 13.69
C LEU A 143 12.07 -4.05 12.46
N LYS A 144 13.31 -3.56 12.60
CA LYS A 144 14.27 -3.57 11.49
C LYS A 144 14.56 -5.00 11.00
N ALA A 145 14.66 -5.97 11.91
CA ALA A 145 14.81 -7.38 11.54
C ALA A 145 13.56 -7.94 10.84
N ALA A 146 12.35 -7.62 11.32
CA ALA A 146 11.09 -8.01 10.68
C ALA A 146 10.97 -7.43 9.26
N MET A 147 11.29 -6.15 9.09
CA MET A 147 11.32 -5.49 7.78
C MET A 147 12.37 -6.10 6.84
N GLU A 148 13.56 -6.48 7.35
CA GLU A 148 14.58 -7.17 6.55
C GLU A 148 14.17 -8.56 6.05
N VAL A 149 13.22 -9.22 6.74
CA VAL A 149 12.57 -10.49 6.36
C VAL A 149 11.42 -10.27 5.39
N LEU A 150 10.63 -9.20 5.56
CA LEU A 150 9.57 -8.79 4.63
C LEU A 150 10.13 -8.29 3.28
N ALA A 151 11.28 -7.62 3.29
CA ALA A 151 11.85 -6.94 2.12
C ALA A 151 11.86 -7.75 0.80
N PRO A 152 12.29 -9.03 0.77
CA PRO A 152 12.41 -9.76 -0.49
C PRO A 152 11.06 -10.10 -1.12
N VAL A 153 10.08 -10.52 -0.32
CA VAL A 153 8.74 -10.86 -0.81
C VAL A 153 7.95 -9.62 -1.18
N PHE A 154 8.07 -8.55 -0.39
CA PHE A 154 7.45 -7.26 -0.69
C PHE A 154 8.03 -6.63 -1.97
N ALA A 155 9.36 -6.61 -2.12
CA ALA A 155 9.99 -6.08 -3.33
C ALA A 155 9.58 -6.87 -4.59
N LEU A 156 9.53 -8.21 -4.50
CA LEU A 156 9.10 -9.06 -5.61
C LEU A 156 7.64 -8.77 -5.99
N ASN A 157 6.73 -8.82 -5.02
CA ASN A 157 5.30 -8.61 -5.23
C ASN A 157 5.02 -7.25 -5.90
N MET A 158 5.55 -6.16 -5.36
CA MET A 158 5.35 -4.82 -5.90
C MET A 158 5.85 -4.66 -7.35
N HIS A 159 6.95 -5.34 -7.72
CA HIS A 159 7.55 -5.21 -9.06
C HIS A 159 6.98 -6.18 -10.10
N ASP A 160 6.61 -7.40 -9.70
CA ASP A 160 6.15 -8.41 -10.65
C ASP A 160 4.65 -8.26 -10.96
N GLN A 161 3.82 -7.83 -10.00
CA GLN A 161 2.41 -7.52 -10.25
C GLN A 161 2.24 -6.49 -11.37
N VAL A 162 2.98 -5.38 -11.34
CA VAL A 162 2.94 -4.32 -12.38
C VAL A 162 3.27 -4.86 -13.77
N LYS A 163 4.20 -5.83 -13.89
CA LYS A 163 4.54 -6.46 -15.18
C LYS A 163 3.37 -7.31 -15.71
N GLN A 164 2.66 -8.03 -14.83
CA GLN A 164 1.49 -8.83 -15.18
C GLN A 164 0.27 -7.96 -15.54
N MET A 165 0.19 -6.74 -15.03
CA MET A 165 -0.86 -5.76 -15.34
C MET A 165 -0.61 -4.96 -16.63
N SER A 166 0.31 -5.39 -17.49
CA SER A 166 0.60 -4.67 -18.74
C SER A 166 -0.57 -4.70 -19.73
N PRO A 167 -0.77 -3.64 -20.54
CA PRO A 167 -1.93 -3.55 -21.44
C PRO A 167 -1.94 -4.68 -22.49
N ALA A 168 -0.75 -5.15 -22.88
CA ALA A 168 -0.60 -6.26 -23.81
C ALA A 168 -1.12 -7.60 -23.26
N LEU A 169 -1.09 -7.79 -21.94
CA LEU A 169 -1.60 -8.99 -21.26
C LEU A 169 -3.10 -8.87 -20.96
N LEU A 170 -3.61 -7.68 -20.66
CA LEU A 170 -5.02 -7.47 -20.26
C LEU A 170 -5.98 -7.33 -21.46
N ARG A 171 -5.55 -6.66 -22.54
CA ARG A 171 -6.38 -6.32 -23.72
C ARG A 171 -7.07 -7.51 -24.43
N PRO A 172 -6.55 -8.76 -24.42
CA PRO A 172 -7.29 -9.91 -24.96
C PRO A 172 -8.51 -10.35 -24.14
N PHE A 173 -8.66 -9.87 -22.90
CA PHE A 173 -9.60 -10.43 -21.91
C PHE A 173 -10.56 -9.42 -21.30
N THR A 174 -10.22 -8.12 -21.33
CA THR A 174 -11.07 -7.04 -20.83
C THR A 174 -10.82 -5.74 -21.59
N SER A 175 -11.80 -4.83 -21.54
CA SER A 175 -11.73 -3.48 -22.07
C SER A 175 -11.42 -2.44 -20.98
N GLY A 176 -10.97 -1.25 -21.38
CA GLY A 176 -10.70 -0.14 -20.46
C GLY A 176 -11.90 0.20 -19.54
N PRO A 177 -13.14 0.35 -20.06
CA PRO A 177 -14.31 0.63 -19.23
C PRO A 177 -14.67 -0.49 -18.24
N GLU A 178 -14.47 -1.75 -18.60
CA GLU A 178 -14.68 -2.89 -17.70
C GLU A 178 -13.65 -2.87 -16.57
N LEU A 179 -12.35 -2.78 -16.91
CA LEU A 179 -11.27 -2.71 -15.94
C LEU A 179 -11.41 -1.49 -15.01
N ARG A 180 -11.89 -0.35 -15.53
CA ARG A 180 -12.16 0.85 -14.72
C ARG A 180 -13.21 0.56 -13.65
N ALA A 181 -14.33 -0.07 -14.03
CA ALA A 181 -15.37 -0.47 -13.08
C ALA A 181 -14.86 -1.44 -12.01
N LEU A 182 -13.96 -2.37 -12.37
CA LEU A 182 -13.34 -3.28 -11.41
C LEU A 182 -12.47 -2.55 -10.37
N VAL A 183 -11.71 -1.54 -10.79
CA VAL A 183 -10.89 -0.74 -9.86
C VAL A 183 -11.75 0.24 -9.06
N ASP A 184 -12.84 0.77 -9.62
CA ASP A 184 -13.79 1.59 -8.86
C ASP A 184 -14.49 0.79 -7.75
N ASP A 185 -14.91 -0.46 -8.03
CA ASP A 185 -15.46 -1.37 -7.02
C ASP A 185 -14.43 -1.62 -5.89
N ASP A 186 -13.15 -1.81 -6.21
CA ASP A 186 -12.08 -2.02 -5.22
C ASP A 186 -11.75 -0.75 -4.41
N ILE A 187 -11.64 0.42 -5.06
CA ILE A 187 -11.46 1.72 -4.38
C ILE A 187 -12.59 1.97 -3.38
N VAL A 188 -13.84 1.65 -3.76
CA VAL A 188 -14.99 1.75 -2.86
C VAL A 188 -14.86 0.78 -1.68
N TRP A 189 -14.42 -0.46 -1.90
CA TRP A 189 -14.19 -1.41 -0.81
C TRP A 189 -13.06 -0.96 0.12
N ILE A 190 -11.91 -0.55 -0.42
CA ILE A 190 -10.77 -0.01 0.35
C ILE A 190 -11.25 1.17 1.19
N GLY A 191 -11.98 2.12 0.62
CA GLY A 191 -12.50 3.30 1.33
C GLY A 191 -13.53 2.97 2.42
N GLN A 192 -14.25 1.85 2.31
CA GLN A 192 -15.18 1.36 3.35
C GLN A 192 -14.50 0.56 4.47
N ASN A 193 -13.31 0.01 4.22
CA ASN A 193 -12.62 -0.91 5.13
C ASN A 193 -11.34 -0.32 5.73
N SER A 194 -10.89 0.84 5.27
CA SER A 194 -9.69 1.52 5.78
C SER A 194 -10.04 2.66 6.73
N HIS A 195 -9.15 2.91 7.69
CA HIS A 195 -9.09 4.15 8.44
C HIS A 195 -8.64 5.29 7.52
N MET A 196 -9.60 6.09 7.06
CA MET A 196 -9.35 7.19 6.12
C MET A 196 -8.43 8.28 6.71
N GLU A 197 -8.37 8.38 8.04
CA GLU A 197 -7.41 9.16 8.82
C GLU A 197 -5.95 8.73 8.66
N TYR A 198 -5.70 7.48 8.21
CA TYR A 198 -4.37 6.99 7.86
C TYR A 198 -4.18 6.86 6.35
N LEU A 199 -5.16 6.28 5.63
CA LEU A 199 -5.05 6.03 4.19
C LEU A 199 -4.83 7.33 3.40
N LEU A 200 -5.65 8.36 3.60
CA LEU A 200 -5.54 9.59 2.80
C LEU A 200 -4.23 10.34 3.03
N PRO A 201 -3.78 10.60 4.27
CA PRO A 201 -2.43 11.09 4.52
C PRO A 201 -1.32 10.22 3.92
N PHE A 202 -1.41 8.89 4.01
CA PHE A 202 -0.39 7.99 3.46
C PHE A 202 -0.27 8.13 1.94
N LEU A 203 -1.38 8.08 1.19
CA LEU A 203 -1.34 8.26 -0.26
C LEU A 203 -0.73 9.61 -0.67
N PHE A 204 -1.00 10.67 0.10
CA PHE A 204 -0.51 12.02 -0.21
C PHE A 204 0.96 12.20 0.18
N LEU A 205 1.33 11.86 1.41
CA LEU A 205 2.67 12.07 1.98
C LEU A 205 3.72 11.08 1.47
N HIS A 206 3.30 10.03 0.75
CA HIS A 206 4.20 9.05 0.13
C HIS A 206 4.21 9.11 -1.40
N HIS A 207 3.47 10.03 -2.04
CA HIS A 207 3.51 10.21 -3.48
C HIS A 207 4.41 11.37 -3.91
N ASP A 208 5.21 11.13 -4.94
CA ASP A 208 6.08 12.14 -5.54
C ASP A 208 5.32 12.90 -6.62
N ARG A 209 4.79 14.09 -6.27
CA ARG A 209 4.03 14.94 -7.20
C ARG A 209 4.79 15.36 -8.45
N THR A 210 6.12 15.28 -8.44
CA THR A 210 6.93 15.57 -9.64
C THR A 210 6.85 14.45 -10.68
N THR A 211 6.50 13.21 -10.26
CA THR A 211 6.29 12.08 -11.16
C THR A 211 4.87 12.04 -11.73
N ASN A 212 3.87 12.47 -10.96
CA ASN A 212 2.50 12.66 -11.43
C ASN A 212 1.74 13.66 -10.53
N ALA A 213 1.16 14.73 -11.11
CA ALA A 213 0.45 15.75 -10.34
C ALA A 213 -1.06 15.48 -10.13
N TYR A 214 -1.61 14.44 -10.77
CA TYR A 214 -3.06 14.13 -10.80
C TYR A 214 -3.44 13.01 -9.81
N TRP A 215 -2.57 12.01 -9.66
CA TRP A 215 -2.73 10.92 -8.68
C TRP A 215 -2.74 11.44 -7.23
N PRO A 216 -3.57 10.90 -6.31
CA PRO A 216 -4.45 9.73 -6.45
C PRO A 216 -5.88 10.02 -6.96
N GLY A 217 -6.09 10.99 -7.87
CA GLY A 217 -7.38 11.15 -8.58
C GLY A 217 -8.57 11.56 -7.71
N LEU A 218 -8.35 11.93 -6.44
CA LEU A 218 -9.47 12.10 -5.49
C LEU A 218 -10.36 13.32 -5.77
N PRO A 219 -11.63 13.28 -5.30
CA PRO A 219 -12.50 14.46 -5.25
C PRO A 219 -11.88 15.64 -4.50
N ALA A 220 -12.36 16.85 -4.81
CA ALA A 220 -11.84 18.10 -4.24
C ALA A 220 -12.04 18.15 -2.71
N GLU A 221 -13.12 17.57 -2.21
CA GLU A 221 -13.49 17.47 -0.79
C GLU A 221 -12.48 16.60 -0.03
N ALA A 222 -12.09 15.46 -0.60
CA ALA A 222 -11.09 14.58 -0.01
C ALA A 222 -9.70 15.25 -0.01
N LYS A 223 -9.31 15.90 -1.11
CA LYS A 223 -8.08 16.73 -1.19
C LYS A 223 -8.07 17.84 -0.12
N ALA A 224 -9.19 18.52 0.08
CA ALA A 224 -9.33 19.57 1.10
C ALA A 224 -9.30 19.05 2.55
N ALA A 225 -9.63 17.77 2.79
CA ALA A 225 -9.58 17.16 4.11
C ALA A 225 -8.16 16.78 4.56
N VAL A 226 -7.24 16.49 3.62
CA VAL A 226 -5.88 15.97 3.92
C VAL A 226 -5.13 16.79 4.99
N PRO A 227 -5.07 18.15 4.96
CA PRO A 227 -4.34 18.91 5.97
C PRO A 227 -4.88 18.71 7.40
N ALA A 228 -6.19 18.52 7.56
CA ALA A 228 -6.81 18.23 8.85
C ALA A 228 -6.50 16.81 9.33
N LEU A 229 -6.55 15.82 8.42
CA LEU A 229 -6.21 14.42 8.73
C LEU A 229 -4.72 14.26 9.10
N VAL A 230 -3.82 14.95 8.40
CA VAL A 230 -2.40 15.03 8.79
C VAL A 230 -2.24 15.69 10.16
N GLY A 231 -3.04 16.73 10.46
CA GLY A 231 -3.05 17.37 11.78
C GLY A 231 -3.34 16.41 12.93
N MET A 232 -4.23 15.43 12.75
CA MET A 232 -4.63 14.44 13.77
C MET A 232 -3.47 13.56 14.26
N HIS A 233 -2.51 13.25 13.39
CA HIS A 233 -1.36 12.38 13.69
C HIS A 233 -0.03 13.04 13.26
N SER A 234 0.08 14.36 13.43
CA SER A 234 1.19 15.16 12.90
C SER A 234 2.58 14.68 13.32
N GLU A 235 2.75 14.16 14.54
CA GLU A 235 4.00 13.55 15.02
C GLU A 235 4.37 12.26 14.26
N SER A 236 3.39 11.47 13.82
CA SER A 236 3.63 10.27 13.02
C SER A 236 3.98 10.60 11.57
N TRP A 237 3.42 11.68 11.03
CA TRP A 237 3.69 12.08 9.65
C TRP A 237 5.07 12.72 9.44
N THR A 238 5.84 13.00 10.50
CA THR A 238 7.25 13.42 10.37
C THR A 238 8.15 12.32 9.78
N TYR A 239 7.70 11.06 9.77
CA TYR A 239 8.42 9.94 9.16
C TYR A 239 8.03 9.69 7.70
N ALA A 240 7.07 10.43 7.14
CA ALA A 240 6.75 10.34 5.71
C ALA A 240 7.87 10.99 4.86
N PRO A 241 8.06 10.58 3.59
CA PRO A 241 9.09 11.14 2.72
C PRO A 241 8.78 12.57 2.24
N PHE A 242 7.50 12.97 2.22
CA PHE A 242 7.04 14.31 1.83
C PHE A 242 6.19 14.93 2.93
N SER A 243 6.08 16.25 2.92
CA SER A 243 5.25 17.04 3.84
C SER A 243 4.01 17.61 3.15
N VAL A 244 3.02 18.07 3.92
CA VAL A 244 1.82 18.73 3.37
C VAL A 244 2.17 19.94 2.47
N ASN A 245 3.27 20.63 2.76
CA ASN A 245 3.71 21.79 1.98
C ASN A 245 4.30 21.41 0.61
N ASP A 246 4.67 20.15 0.40
CA ASP A 246 5.12 19.63 -0.90
C ASP A 246 3.93 19.18 -1.77
N ILE A 247 2.71 19.24 -1.21
CA ILE A 247 1.51 18.59 -1.73
C ILE A 247 0.34 19.58 -1.94
N LEU A 248 0.36 20.77 -1.32
CA LEU A 248 -0.62 21.84 -1.55
C LEU A 248 -0.11 22.88 -2.56
#